data_AF-A0A3S1H6Q5-F1
#
_entry.id   AF-A0A3S1H6Q5-F1
#
_cell.length_a   1.000
_cell.length_b   1.000
_cell.length_c   1.000
_cell.angle_alpha   90.00
_cell.angle_beta   90.00
_cell.angle_gamma   90.00
#
_symmetry.space_group_name_H-M   'P 1'
#
loop_
_entity.id
_entity.type
_entity.pdbx_description
1 polymer ?
#
loop_
_entity_poly.entity_id
_entity_poly.type
_entity_poly.pdbx_seq_one_letter_code
_entity_poly.pdbx_strand_id
1 'polypeptide(L)'
;MKTAICCAVFLLLGTAVLGEICFEPVSESQVILTLSVLDVYAAWDYTQGKVFFTAVNNASEDDFTLIDLNNNVTYISSNESCVAIPGYAEVFAQCLPDDAYFLHTIDEHDLYYIHREGALSWLVGITKDEGTGYYQRFISRYTAYGSVLDVGVTYWSSLDVTDMSVFDRNTSSCVWSY
;
A
#
# COMPACT_ATOMS: atom_id res chain seq x y z
N MET A 1 24.25 41.12 39.28
CA MET A 1 24.62 39.69 39.21
C MET A 1 23.37 38.88 38.87
N LYS A 2 23.49 38.04 37.83
CA LYS A 2 22.63 36.90 37.45
C LYS A 2 21.25 37.19 36.84
N THR A 3 21.30 37.34 35.51
CA THR A 3 20.49 36.64 34.49
C THR A 3 19.45 35.63 34.99
N ALA A 4 18.22 35.76 34.49
CA ALA A 4 17.56 34.68 33.74
C ALA A 4 16.36 35.27 32.98
N ILE A 5 16.54 35.46 31.68
CA ILE A 5 15.45 35.46 30.69
C ILE A 5 14.79 34.10 30.87
N CYS A 6 13.66 34.07 31.58
CA CYS A 6 12.84 32.89 31.71
C CYS A 6 12.21 32.69 30.33
N CYS A 7 12.84 31.84 29.52
CA CYS A 7 12.30 31.33 28.28
C CYS A 7 10.95 30.68 28.57
N ALA A 8 9.89 31.48 28.55
CA ALA A 8 8.53 31.03 28.33
C ALA A 8 8.40 30.65 26.83
N VAL A 9 9.19 29.67 26.41
CA VAL A 9 8.89 28.82 25.25
C VAL A 9 8.25 27.55 25.84
N PHE A 10 7.19 27.77 26.62
CA PHE A 10 6.36 26.70 27.14
C PHE A 10 5.22 26.55 26.12
N LEU A 11 5.18 25.39 25.48
CA LEU A 11 4.01 24.80 24.85
C LEU A 11 3.58 25.37 23.49
N LEU A 12 4.47 25.33 22.51
CA LEU A 12 4.10 24.84 21.17
C LEU A 12 4.16 23.30 21.17
N LEU A 13 3.51 22.66 22.15
CA LEU A 13 2.96 21.33 21.91
C LEU A 13 1.69 21.60 21.12
N GLY A 14 1.88 21.90 19.83
CA GLY A 14 0.86 21.53 18.87
C GLY A 14 0.60 20.06 19.16
N THR A 15 -0.61 19.75 19.60
CA THR A 15 -1.17 18.43 19.37
C THR A 15 -1.05 18.25 17.86
N ALA A 16 0.07 17.68 17.42
CA ALA A 16 0.09 16.99 16.15
C ALA A 16 -1.00 15.95 16.35
N VAL A 17 -2.20 16.29 15.90
CA VAL A 17 -3.12 15.29 15.39
C VAL A 17 -2.20 14.45 14.52
N LEU A 18 -1.87 13.24 14.98
CA LEU A 18 -1.16 12.28 14.16
C LEU A 18 -2.05 12.19 12.92
N GLY A 19 -1.65 12.90 11.87
CA GLY A 19 -2.41 12.94 10.64
C GLY A 19 -2.51 11.52 10.16
N GLU A 20 -3.70 11.14 9.72
CA GLU A 20 -3.90 9.85 9.09
C GLU A 20 -2.86 9.68 7.99
N ILE A 21 -2.06 8.61 8.07
CA ILE A 21 -0.98 8.36 7.12
C ILE A 21 -1.62 7.76 5.89
N CYS A 22 -1.84 8.59 4.88
CA CYS A 22 -2.50 8.20 3.65
C CYS A 22 -1.57 8.27 2.45
N PHE A 23 -1.79 7.36 1.52
CA PHE A 23 -1.15 7.34 0.21
C PHE A 23 -1.94 8.21 -0.77
N GLU A 24 -1.27 8.58 -1.86
CA GLU A 24 -1.85 9.40 -2.92
C GLU A 24 -3.15 8.78 -3.49
N PRO A 25 -4.22 9.58 -3.72
CA PRO A 25 -5.51 9.06 -4.16
C PRO A 25 -5.45 8.29 -5.47
N VAL A 26 -4.57 8.72 -6.39
CA VAL A 26 -4.31 8.08 -7.67
C VAL A 26 -2.79 8.02 -7.83
N SER A 27 -2.25 6.84 -8.12
CA SER A 27 -0.81 6.66 -8.29
C SER A 27 -0.50 5.36 -9.03
N GLU A 28 0.68 5.28 -9.62
CA GLU A 28 1.25 4.02 -10.11
C GLU A 28 2.68 3.85 -9.62
N SER A 29 3.17 2.62 -9.62
CA SER A 29 4.51 2.28 -9.20
C SER A 29 5.02 1.02 -9.88
N GLN A 30 6.35 0.90 -9.91
CA GLN A 30 7.03 -0.34 -10.22
C GLN A 30 7.70 -0.89 -8.96
N VAL A 31 7.46 -2.18 -8.71
CA VAL A 31 7.82 -2.87 -7.48
C VAL A 31 8.57 -4.14 -7.83
N ILE A 32 9.71 -4.40 -7.19
CA ILE A 32 10.37 -5.70 -7.22
C ILE A 32 9.84 -6.52 -6.04
N LEU A 33 9.22 -7.66 -6.34
CA LEU A 33 8.94 -8.71 -5.35
C LEU A 33 10.20 -9.56 -5.16
N THR A 34 10.79 -9.49 -3.98
CA THR A 34 12.13 -10.04 -3.75
C THR A 34 12.17 -11.55 -3.55
N LEU A 35 11.09 -12.18 -3.05
CA LEU A 35 11.06 -13.64 -2.87
C LEU A 35 10.83 -14.35 -4.19
N SER A 36 9.88 -13.85 -4.99
CA SER A 36 9.62 -14.38 -6.34
C SER A 36 10.60 -13.86 -7.40
N VAL A 37 11.36 -12.80 -7.10
CA VAL A 37 12.23 -12.07 -8.04
C VAL A 37 11.44 -11.67 -9.29
N LEU A 38 10.35 -10.92 -9.07
CA LEU A 38 9.41 -10.51 -10.11
C LEU A 38 9.23 -8.99 -10.12
N ASP A 39 9.32 -8.40 -11.30
CA ASP A 39 8.94 -7.00 -11.54
C ASP A 39 7.43 -6.89 -11.70
N VAL A 40 6.81 -6.04 -10.88
CA VAL A 40 5.37 -5.83 -10.83
C VAL A 40 5.06 -4.36 -11.09
N TYR A 41 4.14 -4.12 -12.02
CA TYR A 41 3.44 -2.86 -12.14
C TYR A 41 2.26 -2.86 -11.18
N ALA A 42 2.13 -1.79 -10.40
CA ALA A 42 1.05 -1.58 -9.46
C ALA A 42 0.39 -0.22 -9.73
N ALA A 43 -0.94 -0.18 -9.74
CA ALA A 43 -1.72 1.04 -9.90
C ALA A 43 -2.80 1.11 -8.81
N TRP A 44 -3.01 2.32 -8.29
CA TRP A 44 -4.00 2.60 -7.26
C TRP A 44 -4.90 3.74 -7.73
N ASP A 45 -6.21 3.52 -7.62
CA ASP A 45 -7.23 4.57 -7.71
C ASP A 45 -8.20 4.39 -6.54
N TYR A 46 -7.88 5.04 -5.42
CA TYR A 46 -8.72 5.03 -4.23
C TYR A 46 -10.01 5.81 -4.42
N THR A 47 -10.08 6.72 -5.41
CA THR A 47 -11.30 7.45 -5.72
C THR A 47 -12.37 6.54 -6.32
N GLN A 48 -11.94 5.49 -7.02
CA GLN A 48 -12.81 4.41 -7.53
C GLN A 48 -12.79 3.14 -6.66
N GLY A 49 -11.94 3.11 -5.62
CA GLY A 49 -11.77 1.95 -4.75
C GLY A 49 -11.14 0.76 -5.49
N LYS A 50 -10.17 1.00 -6.36
CA LYS A 50 -9.51 -0.04 -7.17
C LYS A 50 -8.00 -0.05 -6.96
N VAL A 51 -7.44 -1.25 -6.90
CA VAL A 51 -5.99 -1.48 -6.91
C VAL A 51 -5.68 -2.58 -7.91
N PHE A 52 -4.66 -2.39 -8.74
CA PHE A 52 -4.29 -3.30 -9.81
C PHE A 52 -2.82 -3.69 -9.69
N PHE A 53 -2.52 -4.96 -9.96
CA PHE A 53 -1.17 -5.50 -10.05
C PHE A 53 -1.04 -6.40 -11.26
N THR A 54 0.09 -6.32 -11.96
CA THR A 54 0.48 -7.29 -13.00
C THR A 54 2.00 -7.34 -13.11
N ALA A 55 2.54 -8.43 -13.64
CA ALA A 55 3.97 -8.47 -13.94
C ALA A 55 4.29 -7.47 -15.06
N VAL A 56 5.39 -6.72 -14.95
CA VAL A 56 5.77 -5.69 -15.95
C VAL A 56 5.90 -6.28 -17.35
N ASN A 57 6.42 -7.50 -17.46
CA ASN A 57 6.58 -8.20 -18.74
C ASN A 57 5.25 -8.70 -19.33
N ASN A 58 4.16 -8.70 -18.55
CA ASN A 58 2.84 -9.22 -18.91
C ASN A 58 1.75 -8.12 -18.88
N ALA A 59 2.12 -6.83 -18.91
CA ALA A 59 1.16 -5.72 -18.78
C ALA A 59 0.03 -5.74 -19.85
N SER A 60 0.24 -6.44 -20.96
CA SER A 60 -0.72 -6.66 -22.05
C SER A 60 -1.51 -7.97 -21.99
N GLU A 61 -1.30 -8.84 -20.98
CA GLU A 61 -1.87 -10.20 -20.92
C GLU A 61 -2.97 -10.36 -19.85
N ASP A 62 -3.65 -11.52 -19.87
CA ASP A 62 -4.78 -11.89 -19.01
C ASP A 62 -4.39 -12.16 -17.53
N ASP A 63 -3.09 -12.10 -17.22
CA ASP A 63 -2.54 -12.30 -15.88
C ASP A 63 -2.55 -10.99 -15.09
N PHE A 64 -3.48 -10.89 -14.13
CA PHE A 64 -3.58 -9.71 -13.27
C PHE A 64 -4.18 -10.04 -11.91
N THR A 65 -3.93 -9.14 -10.96
CA THR A 65 -4.70 -9.04 -9.72
C THR A 65 -5.41 -7.70 -9.68
N LEU A 66 -6.74 -7.72 -9.54
CA LEU A 66 -7.56 -6.52 -9.36
C LEU A 66 -8.25 -6.61 -8.00
N ILE A 67 -8.09 -5.60 -7.17
CA ILE A 67 -8.70 -5.50 -5.86
C ILE A 67 -9.78 -4.43 -5.91
N ASP A 68 -10.99 -4.82 -5.56
CA ASP A 68 -12.13 -3.93 -5.38
C ASP A 68 -12.31 -3.65 -3.88
N LEU A 69 -11.85 -2.48 -3.45
CA LEU A 69 -11.93 -2.02 -2.07
C LEU A 69 -13.38 -1.77 -1.62
N ASN A 70 -14.23 -1.32 -2.54
CA ASN A 70 -15.64 -1.01 -2.24
C ASN A 70 -16.45 -2.28 -1.97
N ASN A 71 -16.18 -3.33 -2.74
CA ASN A 71 -16.85 -4.62 -2.61
C ASN A 71 -16.09 -5.62 -1.70
N ASN A 72 -14.87 -5.28 -1.28
CA ASN A 72 -13.97 -6.12 -0.51
C ASN A 72 -13.69 -7.48 -1.18
N VAL A 73 -13.36 -7.44 -2.47
CA VAL A 73 -13.08 -8.62 -3.30
C VAL A 73 -11.74 -8.47 -4.01
N THR A 74 -10.95 -9.53 -3.99
CA THR A 74 -9.73 -9.65 -4.80
C THR A 74 -9.98 -10.61 -5.96
N TYR A 75 -9.78 -10.14 -7.18
CA TYR A 75 -9.83 -10.93 -8.40
C TYR A 75 -8.41 -11.28 -8.83
N ILE A 76 -8.14 -12.57 -8.99
CA ILE A 76 -6.86 -13.06 -9.51
C ILE A 76 -7.16 -13.77 -10.81
N SER A 77 -6.68 -13.21 -11.90
CA SER A 77 -6.80 -13.76 -13.24
C SER A 77 -5.46 -14.30 -13.68
N SER A 78 -5.50 -15.46 -14.30
CA SER A 78 -4.44 -16.04 -15.11
C SER A 78 -5.01 -16.48 -16.46
N ASN A 79 -4.13 -16.71 -17.44
CA ASN A 79 -4.49 -17.24 -18.76
C ASN A 79 -5.44 -18.46 -18.73
N GLU A 80 -5.44 -19.25 -17.64
CA GLU A 80 -6.23 -20.48 -17.52
C GLU A 80 -7.43 -20.35 -16.57
N SER A 81 -7.47 -19.34 -15.71
CA SER A 81 -8.48 -19.27 -14.65
C SER A 81 -8.67 -17.85 -14.13
N CYS A 82 -9.88 -17.52 -13.70
CA CYS A 82 -10.09 -16.36 -12.85
C CYS A 82 -10.81 -16.76 -11.56
N VAL A 83 -10.30 -16.29 -10.43
CA VAL A 83 -10.89 -16.53 -9.11
C VAL A 83 -11.22 -15.21 -8.42
N ALA A 84 -12.35 -15.19 -7.71
CA ALA A 84 -12.76 -14.10 -6.84
C ALA A 84 -12.66 -14.55 -5.39
N ILE A 85 -11.86 -13.84 -4.60
CA ILE A 85 -11.57 -14.14 -3.20
C ILE A 85 -12.16 -13.00 -2.34
N PRO A 86 -13.12 -13.28 -1.45
CA PRO A 86 -13.62 -12.28 -0.52
C PRO A 86 -12.60 -12.02 0.60
N GLY A 87 -12.54 -10.78 1.06
CA GLY A 87 -11.63 -10.38 2.14
C GLY A 87 -10.25 -9.95 1.65
N TYR A 88 -9.42 -9.47 2.59
CA TYR A 88 -8.07 -8.95 2.38
C TYR A 88 -7.93 -7.60 1.66
N ALA A 89 -9.00 -7.01 1.13
CA ALA A 89 -8.89 -5.72 0.45
C ALA A 89 -8.42 -4.58 1.39
N GLU A 90 -8.74 -4.70 2.68
CA GLU A 90 -8.38 -3.73 3.72
C GLU A 90 -6.88 -3.44 3.86
N VAL A 91 -6.00 -4.40 3.53
CA VAL A 91 -4.54 -4.19 3.62
C VAL A 91 -4.03 -3.29 2.50
N PHE A 92 -4.84 -3.11 1.47
CA PHE A 92 -4.58 -2.24 0.33
C PHE A 92 -5.37 -0.93 0.41
N ALA A 93 -5.93 -0.58 1.58
CA ALA A 93 -6.62 0.69 1.78
C ALA A 93 -5.68 1.90 1.57
N GLN A 94 -6.29 3.07 1.34
CA GLN A 94 -5.55 4.31 1.10
C GLN A 94 -4.72 4.75 2.29
N CYS A 95 -5.16 4.45 3.50
CA CYS A 95 -4.49 4.91 4.71
C CYS A 95 -4.02 3.72 5.53
N LEU A 96 -2.94 3.94 6.29
CA LEU A 96 -2.54 2.98 7.30
C LEU A 96 -3.70 2.79 8.29
N PRO A 97 -3.97 1.55 8.72
CA PRO A 97 -5.04 1.31 9.67
C PRO A 97 -4.67 1.88 11.04
N ASP A 98 -5.68 2.18 11.86
CA ASP A 98 -5.52 2.78 13.19
C ASP A 98 -4.65 1.93 14.15
N ASP A 99 -4.53 0.62 13.89
CA ASP A 99 -3.70 -0.31 14.66
C ASP A 99 -2.24 -0.38 14.18
N ALA A 100 -1.85 0.40 13.17
CA ALA A 100 -0.46 0.54 12.75
C ALA A 100 0.34 1.31 13.79
N TYR A 101 1.49 0.78 14.18
CA TYR A 101 2.39 1.46 15.11
C TYR A 101 3.76 1.68 14.50
N PHE A 102 4.35 2.84 14.82
CA PHE A 102 5.68 3.22 14.39
C PHE A 102 6.74 2.31 15.05
N LEU A 103 7.71 1.87 14.25
CA LEU A 103 8.86 1.08 14.69
C LEU A 103 10.14 1.92 14.76
N HIS A 104 10.56 2.47 13.62
CA HIS A 104 11.84 3.14 13.47
C HIS A 104 11.89 3.94 12.17
N THR A 105 12.82 4.88 12.05
CA THR A 105 13.13 5.58 10.78
C THR A 105 14.46 5.04 10.25
N ILE A 106 14.50 4.62 8.98
CA ILE A 106 15.72 4.19 8.29
C ILE A 106 15.89 5.04 7.04
N ASP A 107 16.99 5.80 6.95
CA ASP A 107 17.30 6.63 5.77
C ASP A 107 16.09 7.45 5.29
N GLU A 108 15.45 8.18 6.22
CA GLU A 108 14.26 9.03 5.96
C GLU A 108 12.95 8.27 5.67
N HIS A 109 12.97 6.94 5.74
CA HIS A 109 11.77 6.10 5.65
C HIS A 109 11.27 5.70 7.03
N ASP A 110 10.06 6.12 7.38
CA ASP A 110 9.40 5.68 8.61
C ASP A 110 8.84 4.27 8.42
N LEU A 111 9.17 3.37 9.33
CA LEU A 111 8.65 2.00 9.34
C LEU A 111 7.47 1.89 10.29
N TYR A 112 6.37 1.32 9.79
CA TYR A 112 5.19 0.97 10.56
C TYR A 112 4.97 -0.54 10.50
N TYR A 113 4.35 -1.06 11.56
CA TYR A 113 3.97 -2.46 11.63
C TYR A 113 2.55 -2.63 12.13
N ILE A 114 1.85 -3.56 11.50
CA ILE A 114 0.52 -4.02 11.84
C ILE A 114 0.64 -5.50 12.21
N HIS A 115 0.06 -5.91 13.33
CA HIS A 115 0.00 -7.30 13.75
C HIS A 115 -1.41 -7.70 14.15
N ARG A 116 -2.03 -8.58 13.35
CA ARG A 116 -3.33 -9.18 13.66
C ARG A 116 -3.13 -10.67 13.86
N GLU A 117 -3.17 -11.11 15.11
CA GLU A 117 -2.91 -12.50 15.51
C GLU A 117 -3.81 -13.47 14.72
N GLY A 118 -3.21 -14.54 14.17
CA GLY A 118 -3.92 -15.54 13.39
C GLY A 118 -4.37 -15.12 11.98
N ALA A 119 -4.12 -13.87 11.58
CA ALA A 119 -4.50 -13.34 10.27
C ALA A 119 -3.28 -12.88 9.49
N LEU A 120 -2.98 -11.58 9.54
CA LEU A 120 -1.98 -10.92 8.74
C LEU A 120 -1.11 -10.02 9.61
N SER A 121 0.18 -10.00 9.30
CA SER A 121 1.09 -8.96 9.74
C SER A 121 1.66 -8.24 8.54
N TRP A 122 1.79 -6.93 8.66
CA TRP A 122 2.28 -6.08 7.58
C TRP A 122 3.34 -5.13 8.13
N LEU A 123 4.53 -5.18 7.55
CA LEU A 123 5.57 -4.18 7.76
C LEU A 123 5.63 -3.30 6.53
N VAL A 124 5.55 -1.99 6.71
CA VAL A 124 5.60 -1.02 5.62
C VAL A 124 6.59 0.08 5.96
N GLY A 125 7.46 0.39 5.02
CA GLY A 125 8.28 1.59 5.06
C GLY A 125 7.69 2.64 4.15
N ILE A 126 7.55 3.85 4.67
CA ILE A 126 6.95 4.98 3.96
C ILE A 126 7.86 6.20 3.96
N THR A 127 7.75 6.99 2.92
CA THR A 127 8.38 8.32 2.84
C THR A 127 7.27 9.35 2.74
N LYS A 128 7.43 10.50 3.38
CA LYS A 128 6.50 11.61 3.19
C LYS A 128 6.77 12.29 1.85
N ASP A 129 5.72 12.52 1.07
CA ASP A 129 5.80 13.33 -0.15
C ASP A 129 5.73 14.81 0.20
N GLU A 130 6.82 15.53 -0.10
CA GLU A 130 6.89 16.95 0.18
C GLU A 130 5.88 17.73 -0.67
N GLY A 131 5.03 18.50 0.01
CA GLY A 131 4.07 19.41 -0.65
C GLY A 131 2.70 18.82 -0.95
N THR A 132 2.48 17.50 -0.80
CA THR A 132 1.18 16.86 -1.09
C THR A 132 0.40 16.50 0.17
N GLY A 133 1.12 16.24 1.28
CA GLY A 133 0.51 15.78 2.54
C GLY A 133 0.29 14.27 2.59
N TYR A 134 0.63 13.55 1.51
CA TYR A 134 0.55 12.10 1.41
C TYR A 134 1.93 11.45 1.61
N TYR A 135 1.93 10.13 1.55
CA TYR A 135 3.10 9.28 1.71
C TYR A 135 3.25 8.32 0.53
N GLN A 136 4.47 7.88 0.27
CA GLN A 136 4.78 6.81 -0.68
C GLN A 136 5.25 5.55 0.04
N ARG A 137 4.88 4.39 -0.51
CA ARG A 137 5.38 3.11 -0.05
C ARG A 137 6.77 2.89 -0.63
N PHE A 138 7.76 2.70 0.24
CA PHE A 138 9.12 2.31 -0.14
C PHE A 138 9.29 0.78 -0.12
N ILE A 139 8.85 0.15 0.97
CA ILE A 139 8.93 -1.30 1.16
C ILE A 139 7.64 -1.81 1.80
N SER A 140 7.19 -3.00 1.41
CA SER A 140 6.05 -3.68 2.02
C SER A 140 6.30 -5.17 2.15
N ARG A 141 6.22 -5.70 3.37
CA ARG A 141 6.30 -7.13 3.65
C ARG A 141 5.00 -7.61 4.28
N TYR A 142 4.36 -8.56 3.63
CA TYR A 142 3.16 -9.21 4.15
C TYR A 142 3.49 -10.59 4.70
N THR A 143 2.92 -10.92 5.85
CA THR A 143 3.00 -12.24 6.47
C THR A 143 1.59 -12.70 6.75
N ALA A 144 1.22 -13.86 6.23
CA ALA A 144 -0.08 -14.47 6.48
C ALA A 144 0.14 -15.89 6.98
N TYR A 145 -0.65 -16.32 7.98
CA TYR A 145 -0.59 -17.67 8.54
C TYR A 145 0.83 -18.13 8.95
N GLY A 146 1.65 -17.22 9.47
CA GLY A 146 3.01 -17.50 9.92
C GLY A 146 4.08 -17.56 8.82
N SER A 147 3.71 -17.34 7.56
CA SER A 147 4.62 -17.34 6.41
C SER A 147 4.68 -15.96 5.76
N VAL A 148 5.89 -15.52 5.40
CA VAL A 148 6.06 -14.33 4.56
C VAL A 148 5.55 -14.65 3.17
N LEU A 149 4.63 -13.82 2.66
CA LEU A 149 4.10 -13.96 1.30
C LEU A 149 5.11 -13.43 0.28
N ASP A 150 5.46 -12.14 0.41
CA ASP A 150 6.56 -11.52 -0.32
C ASP A 150 7.03 -10.25 0.41
N VAL A 151 8.12 -9.67 -0.09
CA VAL A 151 8.61 -8.33 0.23
C VAL A 151 8.69 -7.56 -1.08
N GLY A 152 7.82 -6.56 -1.25
CA GLY A 152 7.86 -5.62 -2.36
C GLY A 152 8.74 -4.42 -2.02
N VAL A 153 9.63 -4.05 -2.93
CA VAL A 153 10.42 -2.80 -2.88
C VAL A 153 10.03 -1.92 -4.06
N THR A 154 9.50 -0.74 -3.78
CA THR A 154 9.16 0.25 -4.80
C THR A 154 10.43 0.96 -5.25
N TYR A 155 10.70 0.96 -6.56
CA TYR A 155 11.86 1.66 -7.12
C TYR A 155 11.48 2.80 -8.08
N TRP A 156 10.20 2.90 -8.43
CA TRP A 156 9.65 4.00 -9.21
C TRP A 156 8.18 4.22 -8.86
N SER A 157 7.75 5.48 -8.80
CA SER A 157 6.38 5.90 -8.50
C SER A 157 5.99 7.14 -9.30
N SER A 158 4.69 7.32 -9.53
CA SER A 158 4.08 8.49 -10.16
C SER A 158 2.77 8.85 -9.45
N LEU A 159 2.46 10.15 -9.39
CA LEU A 159 1.25 10.73 -8.77
C LEU A 159 0.02 10.68 -9.70
N ASP A 160 0.07 9.87 -10.75
CA ASP A 160 -0.98 9.66 -11.73
C ASP A 160 -0.84 8.24 -12.30
N VAL A 161 -1.90 7.72 -12.91
CA VAL A 161 -1.88 6.42 -13.60
C VAL A 161 -1.89 6.67 -15.10
N THR A 162 -0.86 6.20 -15.79
CA THR A 162 -0.66 6.50 -17.21
C THR A 162 -1.77 5.88 -18.09
N ASP A 163 -2.25 4.69 -17.72
CA ASP A 163 -3.32 3.98 -18.43
C ASP A 163 -4.43 3.55 -17.46
N MET A 164 -5.48 4.36 -17.36
CA MET A 164 -6.63 4.09 -16.49
C MET A 164 -7.42 2.84 -16.90
N SER A 165 -7.28 2.36 -18.14
CA SER A 165 -8.02 1.17 -18.61
C SER A 165 -7.57 -0.12 -17.92
N VAL A 166 -6.45 -0.10 -17.19
CA VAL A 166 -5.99 -1.22 -16.35
C VAL A 166 -7.02 -1.62 -15.30
N PHE A 167 -7.93 -0.72 -14.92
CA PHE A 167 -9.01 -0.99 -13.96
C PHE A 167 -10.29 -1.56 -14.59
N ASP A 168 -10.43 -1.52 -15.92
CA ASP A 168 -11.62 -1.98 -16.66
C ASP A 168 -11.58 -3.49 -16.98
N ARG A 169 -10.80 -4.27 -16.22
CA ARG A 169 -10.64 -5.71 -16.46
C ARG A 169 -11.96 -6.45 -16.28
N ASN A 170 -12.25 -7.36 -17.21
CA ASN A 170 -13.46 -8.18 -17.15
C ASN A 170 -13.33 -9.23 -16.04
N THR A 171 -14.07 -9.05 -14.95
CA THR A 171 -14.12 -9.99 -13.82
C THR A 171 -15.39 -10.84 -13.78
N SER A 172 -16.26 -10.73 -14.78
CA SER A 172 -17.55 -11.45 -14.80
C SER A 172 -17.42 -12.97 -14.93
N SER A 173 -16.28 -13.46 -15.42
CA SER A 173 -15.96 -14.88 -15.57
C SER A 173 -15.32 -15.50 -14.31
N CYS A 174 -15.00 -14.70 -13.30
CA CYS A 174 -14.27 -15.18 -12.13
C CYS A 174 -15.17 -16.03 -11.22
N VAL A 175 -14.64 -17.17 -10.77
CA VAL A 175 -15.35 -18.12 -9.90
C VAL A 175 -15.01 -17.82 -8.43
N TRP A 176 -16.01 -17.83 -7.57
CA TRP A 176 -15.81 -17.59 -6.13
C TRP A 176 -15.02 -18.71 -5.47
N SER A 177 -13.98 -18.32 -4.71
CA SER A 177 -13.23 -19.20 -3.81
C SER A 177 -13.59 -18.85 -2.36
N TYR A 178 -14.00 -19.87 -1.59
CA TYR A 178 -14.38 -19.74 -0.18
C TYR A 178 -13.46 -20.56 0.73
#